data_AF-A0A0U1NQB3-F1
#
_entry.id   AF-A0A0U1NQB3-F1
#
_cell.length_a   1.000
_cell.length_b   1.000
_cell.length_c   1.000
_cell.angle_alpha   90.00
_cell.angle_beta   90.00
_cell.angle_gamma   90.00
#
_symmetry.space_group_name_H-M   'P 1'
#
loop_
_entity.id
_entity.type
_entity.pdbx_description
1 polymer ?
#
loop_
_entity_poly.entity_id
_entity_poly.type
_entity_poly.pdbx_seq_one_letter_code
_entity_poly.pdbx_strand_id
1 'polypeptide(L)'
;MTYDLNSSGQDSLGSLSINDLLPERPAIVGEFSPAYEAFKQMTVADLAPMTQYEYIQALQMVDLNWSIMQLKASARVELSDATETKLRELLKQKFRRVAEDAFDLEYDQFIEAGGDEDEFEGRIDPQQIEGDVTALMAGLTSADHAAREAATAQAISLGVDPRLVLSGQILNSREYRRHGEALPDLEKRVRLLSAEYRELQKARPIEVAHTAVE
;
A
#
# COMPACT_ATOMS: atom_id res chain seq x y z
N MET A 1 -67.48 -7.97 25.00
CA MET A 1 -66.92 -7.88 23.63
C MET A 1 -65.45 -8.20 23.74
N THR A 2 -65.11 -9.43 23.37
CA THR A 2 -63.75 -9.96 23.26
C THR A 2 -63.21 -9.55 21.89
N TYR A 3 -62.12 -8.80 21.84
CA TYR A 3 -61.41 -8.54 20.60
C TYR A 3 -60.30 -9.59 20.47
N ASP A 4 -60.44 -10.44 19.46
CA ASP A 4 -59.46 -11.45 19.06
C ASP A 4 -58.11 -10.79 18.69
N LEU A 5 -57.06 -11.14 19.42
CA LEU A 5 -55.67 -10.82 19.09
C LEU A 5 -55.02 -11.99 18.34
N ASN A 6 -55.59 -12.36 17.20
CA ASN A 6 -54.94 -13.21 16.21
C ASN A 6 -55.14 -12.60 14.83
N SER A 7 -54.40 -11.53 14.55
CA SER A 7 -54.09 -11.16 13.18
C SER A 7 -52.65 -11.60 12.93
N SER A 8 -52.52 -12.74 12.28
CA SER A 8 -51.34 -13.19 11.57
C SER A 8 -51.03 -12.19 10.45
N GLY A 9 -50.43 -11.07 10.82
CA GLY A 9 -49.73 -10.19 9.90
C GLY A 9 -48.37 -10.82 9.63
N GLN A 10 -48.21 -11.37 8.43
CA GLN A 10 -46.92 -11.79 7.91
C GLN A 10 -45.92 -10.65 8.09
N ASP A 11 -44.88 -10.89 8.89
CA ASP A 11 -43.75 -10.00 9.10
C ASP A 11 -43.06 -9.70 7.75
N SER A 12 -43.47 -8.62 7.09
CA SER A 12 -42.80 -8.08 5.91
C SER A 12 -41.42 -7.48 6.24
N LEU A 13 -40.99 -7.55 7.50
CA LEU A 13 -39.66 -7.19 7.98
C LEU A 13 -38.70 -8.39 8.00
N GLY A 14 -39.20 -9.63 7.88
CA GLY A 14 -38.37 -10.83 7.86
C GLY A 14 -37.62 -11.06 6.53
N SER A 15 -37.94 -10.28 5.48
CA SER A 15 -37.38 -10.46 4.13
C SER A 15 -36.44 -9.36 3.67
N LEU A 16 -36.24 -8.30 4.45
CA LEU A 16 -35.29 -7.25 4.10
C LEU A 16 -33.91 -7.69 4.58
N SER A 17 -32.98 -7.87 3.64
CA SER A 17 -31.58 -8.03 3.98
C SER A 17 -31.14 -6.76 4.71
N ILE A 18 -30.25 -6.87 5.70
CA ILE A 18 -29.77 -5.66 6.40
C ILE A 18 -29.08 -4.68 5.44
N ASN A 19 -28.58 -5.18 4.30
CA ASN A 19 -28.06 -4.39 3.19
C ASN A 19 -29.14 -3.48 2.57
N ASP A 20 -30.42 -3.85 2.64
CA ASP A 20 -31.56 -3.08 2.13
C ASP A 20 -32.01 -1.99 3.13
N LEU A 21 -31.59 -2.09 4.40
CA LEU A 21 -31.97 -1.17 5.48
C LEU A 21 -30.93 -0.08 5.74
N LEU A 22 -29.68 -0.31 5.34
CA LEU A 22 -28.60 0.66 5.47
C LEU A 22 -28.43 1.40 4.14
N PRO A 23 -28.35 2.74 4.13
CA PRO A 23 -28.02 3.45 2.91
C PRO A 23 -26.69 2.95 2.38
N GLU A 24 -26.67 2.49 1.12
CA GLU A 24 -25.44 2.09 0.45
C GLU A 24 -24.45 3.25 0.49
N ARG A 25 -23.30 3.04 1.13
CA ARG A 25 -22.23 4.02 1.12
C ARG A 25 -21.76 4.18 -0.34
N PRO A 26 -21.63 5.42 -0.85
CA PRO A 26 -21.17 5.62 -2.22
C PRO A 26 -19.80 4.97 -2.41
N ALA A 27 -19.69 4.17 -3.48
CA ALA A 27 -18.46 3.47 -3.79
C ALA A 27 -17.34 4.48 -4.10
N ILE A 28 -16.21 4.37 -3.38
CA ILE A 28 -15.00 5.12 -3.72
C ILE A 28 -14.20 4.28 -4.72
N VAL A 29 -13.71 4.94 -5.78
CA VAL A 29 -12.85 4.29 -6.78
C VAL A 29 -11.65 3.64 -6.07
N GLY A 30 -11.47 2.33 -6.26
CA GLY A 30 -10.39 1.55 -5.65
C GLY A 30 -10.69 0.98 -4.25
N GLU A 31 -11.76 1.40 -3.56
CA GLU A 31 -12.13 0.88 -2.24
C GLU A 31 -12.78 -0.51 -2.33
N PHE A 32 -13.68 -0.68 -3.30
CA PHE A 32 -14.41 -1.92 -3.54
C PHE A 32 -13.75 -2.67 -4.69
N SER A 33 -13.00 -3.70 -4.35
CA SER A 33 -12.33 -4.59 -5.29
C SER A 33 -12.73 -6.04 -5.00
N PRO A 34 -12.55 -6.98 -5.95
CA PRO A 34 -12.69 -8.40 -5.66
C PRO A 34 -11.88 -8.87 -4.43
N ALA A 35 -10.77 -8.18 -4.11
CA ALA A 35 -9.98 -8.46 -2.93
C ALA A 35 -10.68 -8.04 -1.62
N TYR A 36 -11.46 -6.95 -1.63
CA TYR A 36 -12.28 -6.54 -0.48
C TYR A 36 -13.36 -7.59 -0.18
N GLU A 37 -14.10 -8.04 -1.20
CA GLU A 37 -15.15 -9.03 -1.01
C GLU A 37 -14.59 -10.39 -0.56
N ALA A 38 -13.45 -10.82 -1.12
CA ALA A 38 -12.77 -12.02 -0.66
C ALA A 38 -12.30 -11.88 0.81
N PHE A 39 -11.74 -10.73 1.17
CA PHE A 39 -11.31 -10.43 2.54
C PHE A 39 -12.49 -10.45 3.52
N LYS A 40 -13.61 -9.80 3.16
CA LYS A 40 -14.85 -9.79 3.93
C LYS A 40 -15.38 -11.21 4.15
N GLN A 41 -15.52 -11.99 3.08
CA GLN A 41 -16.01 -13.37 3.14
C GLN A 41 -15.16 -14.24 4.08
N MET A 42 -13.84 -14.18 3.92
CA MET A 42 -12.91 -14.96 4.75
C MET A 42 -12.97 -14.53 6.22
N THR A 43 -12.96 -13.23 6.49
CA THR A 43 -12.96 -12.70 7.86
C THR A 43 -14.28 -12.98 8.58
N VAL A 44 -15.42 -12.82 7.90
CA VAL A 44 -16.73 -13.16 8.47
C VAL A 44 -16.85 -14.65 8.74
N ALA A 45 -16.33 -15.50 7.83
CA ALA A 45 -16.29 -16.94 8.04
C ALA A 45 -15.45 -17.34 9.27
N ASP A 46 -14.28 -16.71 9.46
CA ASP A 46 -13.40 -16.94 10.60
C ASP A 46 -14.03 -16.47 11.93
N LEU A 47 -14.71 -15.32 11.92
CA LEU A 47 -15.39 -14.77 13.08
C LEU A 47 -16.65 -15.58 13.47
N ALA A 48 -17.22 -16.36 12.53
CA ALA A 48 -18.36 -17.25 12.72
C ALA A 48 -19.49 -16.65 13.59
N PRO A 49 -20.09 -15.50 13.18
CA PRO A 49 -21.15 -14.86 13.95
C PRO A 49 -22.41 -15.73 13.98
N MET A 50 -23.01 -15.89 15.16
CA MET A 50 -24.23 -16.68 15.38
C MET A 50 -25.49 -15.81 15.52
N THR A 51 -25.33 -14.52 15.77
CA THR A 51 -26.43 -13.56 15.92
C THR A 51 -26.28 -12.42 14.92
N GLN A 52 -27.39 -11.72 14.64
CA GLN A 52 -27.36 -10.51 13.80
C GLN A 52 -26.45 -9.42 14.39
N TYR A 53 -26.42 -9.30 15.72
CA TYR A 53 -25.56 -8.34 16.40
C TYR A 53 -24.07 -8.68 16.22
N GLU A 54 -23.70 -9.96 16.39
CA GLU A 54 -22.35 -10.43 16.09
C GLU A 54 -21.98 -10.21 14.61
N TYR A 55 -22.93 -10.43 13.69
CA TYR A 55 -22.69 -10.21 12.27
C TYR A 55 -22.36 -8.74 11.95
N ILE A 56 -23.10 -7.78 12.54
CA ILE A 56 -22.82 -6.35 12.36
C ILE A 56 -21.43 -5.99 12.91
N GLN A 57 -21.07 -6.50 14.09
CA GLN A 57 -19.73 -6.26 14.64
C GLN A 57 -18.62 -6.88 13.78
N ALA A 58 -18.85 -8.08 13.23
CA ALA A 58 -17.92 -8.73 12.33
C ALA A 58 -17.70 -7.89 11.06
N LEU A 59 -18.75 -7.29 10.50
CA LEU A 59 -18.63 -6.35 9.38
C LEU A 59 -17.84 -5.09 9.75
N GLN A 60 -18.07 -4.52 10.93
CA GLN A 60 -17.26 -3.38 11.40
C GLN A 60 -15.78 -3.74 11.57
N MET A 61 -15.48 -4.96 12.04
CA MET A 61 -14.10 -5.47 12.10
C MET A 61 -13.49 -5.62 10.70
N VAL A 62 -14.25 -6.10 9.73
CA VAL A 62 -13.83 -6.16 8.32
C VAL A 62 -13.45 -4.79 7.80
N ASP A 63 -14.34 -3.80 7.95
CA ASP A 63 -14.11 -2.45 7.42
C ASP A 63 -12.87 -1.79 8.04
N LEU A 64 -12.69 -1.93 9.35
CA LEU A 64 -11.53 -1.38 10.06
C LEU A 64 -10.23 -2.07 9.66
N ASN A 65 -10.21 -3.40 9.61
CA ASN A 65 -9.01 -4.15 9.21
C ASN A 65 -8.65 -3.88 7.74
N TRP A 66 -9.64 -3.78 6.86
CA TRP A 66 -9.43 -3.40 5.47
C TRP A 66 -8.83 -1.99 5.36
N SER A 67 -9.39 -1.02 6.09
CA SER A 67 -8.88 0.36 6.12
C SER A 67 -7.43 0.43 6.59
N ILE A 68 -7.06 -0.34 7.63
CA ILE A 68 -5.67 -0.44 8.11
C ILE A 68 -4.76 -1.04 7.02
N MET A 69 -5.20 -2.12 6.37
CA MET A 69 -4.44 -2.73 5.28
C MET A 69 -4.23 -1.76 4.11
N GLN A 70 -5.29 -1.06 3.69
CA GLN A 70 -5.23 -0.08 2.61
C GLN A 70 -4.28 1.06 2.96
N LEU A 71 -4.37 1.64 4.16
CA LEU A 71 -3.44 2.69 4.59
C LEU A 71 -1.98 2.22 4.59
N LYS A 72 -1.71 0.98 5.05
CA LYS A 72 -0.36 0.40 5.02
C LYS A 72 0.12 0.16 3.59
N ALA A 73 -0.77 -0.28 2.69
CA ALA A 73 -0.45 -0.48 1.29
C ALA A 73 -0.17 0.85 0.57
N SER A 74 -1.05 1.85 0.74
CA SER A 74 -0.86 3.20 0.21
C SER A 74 0.44 3.82 0.72
N ALA A 75 0.74 3.73 2.02
CA ALA A 75 2.00 4.20 2.57
C ALA A 75 3.23 3.58 1.88
N ARG A 76 3.18 2.28 1.56
CA ARG A 76 4.28 1.60 0.86
C ARG A 76 4.43 2.08 -0.58
N VAL A 77 3.32 2.31 -1.27
CA VAL A 77 3.33 2.83 -2.64
C VAL A 77 3.91 4.24 -2.65
N GLU A 78 3.43 5.14 -1.79
CA GLU A 78 3.96 6.51 -1.64
C GLU A 78 5.45 6.51 -1.31
N LEU A 79 5.88 5.63 -0.39
CA LEU A 79 7.29 5.51 -0.04
C LEU A 79 8.13 5.03 -1.23
N SER A 80 7.63 4.04 -1.98
CA SER A 80 8.31 3.49 -3.15
C SER A 80 8.45 4.54 -4.23
N ASP A 81 7.36 5.23 -4.59
CA ASP A 81 7.32 6.24 -5.63
C ASP A 81 8.21 7.45 -5.30
N ALA A 82 8.13 7.96 -4.07
CA ALA A 82 8.98 9.05 -3.61
C ALA A 82 10.48 8.66 -3.60
N THR A 83 10.79 7.42 -3.21
CA THR A 83 12.17 6.91 -3.22
C THR A 83 12.68 6.75 -4.64
N GLU A 84 11.88 6.18 -5.54
CA GLU A 84 12.25 5.97 -6.94
C GLU A 84 12.48 7.31 -7.66
N THR A 85 11.55 8.24 -7.50
CA THR A 85 11.65 9.59 -8.07
C THR A 85 12.91 10.30 -7.59
N LYS A 86 13.21 10.24 -6.28
CA LYS A 86 14.40 10.90 -5.75
C LYS A 86 15.69 10.23 -6.21
N LEU A 87 15.71 8.90 -6.31
CA LEU A 87 16.86 8.17 -6.83
C LEU A 87 17.13 8.54 -8.28
N ARG A 88 16.10 8.54 -9.12
CA ARG A 88 16.19 8.91 -10.54
C ARG A 88 16.76 10.31 -10.72
N GLU A 89 16.28 11.28 -9.93
CA GLU A 89 16.79 12.66 -9.95
C GLU A 89 18.28 12.72 -9.59
N LEU A 90 18.69 12.08 -8.50
CA LEU A 90 20.08 12.07 -8.05
C LEU A 90 21.01 11.38 -9.05
N LEU A 91 20.59 10.22 -9.58
CA LEU A 91 21.36 9.49 -10.59
C LEU A 91 21.52 10.32 -11.87
N LYS A 92 20.46 10.97 -12.34
CA LYS A 92 20.52 11.85 -13.51
C LYS A 92 21.53 12.99 -13.32
N GLN A 93 21.55 13.59 -12.13
CA GLN A 93 22.56 14.62 -11.80
C GLN A 93 23.99 14.04 -11.80
N LYS A 94 24.19 12.83 -11.28
CA LYS A 94 25.51 12.18 -11.28
C LYS A 94 26.00 11.79 -12.66
N PHE A 95 25.16 11.17 -13.48
CA PHE A 95 25.52 10.81 -14.86
C PHE A 95 25.79 12.04 -15.70
N ARG A 96 25.02 13.12 -15.52
CA ARG A 96 25.30 14.39 -16.19
C ARG A 96 26.68 14.93 -15.81
N ARG A 97 27.02 14.93 -14.53
CA ARG A 97 28.34 15.38 -14.07
C ARG A 97 29.47 14.52 -14.64
N VAL A 98 29.30 13.20 -14.68
CA VAL A 98 30.27 12.28 -15.30
C VAL A 98 30.44 12.59 -16.80
N ALA A 99 29.35 12.90 -17.50
CA ALA A 99 29.42 13.28 -18.91
C ALA A 99 30.07 14.66 -19.13
N GLU A 100 29.81 15.62 -18.24
CA GLU A 100 30.48 16.94 -18.25
C GLU A 100 31.99 16.78 -18.00
N ASP A 101 32.40 16.03 -16.98
CA ASP A 101 33.82 15.77 -16.68
C ASP A 101 34.53 15.05 -17.86
N ALA A 102 33.83 14.13 -18.54
CA ALA A 102 34.37 13.42 -19.71
C ALA A 102 34.48 14.32 -20.95
N PHE A 103 33.50 15.20 -21.15
CA PHE A 103 33.50 16.18 -22.23
C PHE A 103 34.66 17.16 -22.09
N ASP A 104 34.88 17.68 -20.88
CA ASP A 104 35.98 18.60 -20.60
C ASP A 104 37.34 17.92 -20.88
N LEU A 105 37.48 16.65 -20.50
CA LEU A 105 38.69 15.88 -20.78
C LEU A 105 38.90 15.63 -22.28
N GLU A 106 37.85 15.33 -23.03
CA GLU A 106 37.92 15.14 -24.49
C GLU A 106 38.31 16.44 -25.19
N TYR A 107 37.73 17.56 -24.75
CA TYR A 107 38.06 18.90 -25.22
C TYR A 107 39.53 19.24 -24.97
N ASP A 108 40.02 19.06 -23.74
CA ASP A 108 41.42 19.33 -23.38
C ASP A 108 42.38 18.50 -24.24
N GLN A 109 42.09 17.20 -24.44
CA GLN A 109 42.90 16.32 -25.29
C GLN A 109 42.92 16.75 -26.76
N PHE A 110 41.80 17.23 -27.28
CA PHE A 110 41.70 17.71 -28.65
C PHE A 110 42.55 18.97 -28.88
N ILE A 111 42.48 19.93 -27.95
CA ILE A 111 43.31 21.14 -27.99
C ILE A 111 44.81 20.80 -27.83
N GLU A 112 45.16 19.89 -26.91
CA GLU A 112 46.55 19.44 -26.75
C GLU A 112 47.11 18.74 -28.00
N ALA A 113 46.26 18.07 -28.76
CA ALA A 113 46.62 17.47 -30.05
C ALA A 113 46.81 18.51 -31.18
N GLY A 114 46.61 19.80 -30.89
CA GLY A 114 46.73 20.90 -31.85
C GLY A 114 45.44 21.19 -32.63
N GLY A 115 44.30 20.68 -32.17
CA GLY A 115 42.98 21.06 -32.69
C GLY A 115 42.60 22.48 -32.30
N ASP A 116 41.73 23.10 -33.10
CA ASP A 116 41.19 24.45 -32.85
C ASP A 116 39.80 24.38 -32.21
N GLU A 117 39.50 25.28 -31.28
CA GLU A 117 38.23 25.28 -30.52
C GLU A 117 37.00 25.26 -31.45
N ASP A 118 37.07 26.00 -32.56
CA ASP A 118 36.01 26.10 -33.57
C ASP A 118 35.74 24.76 -34.31
N GLU A 119 36.68 23.80 -34.25
CA GLU A 119 36.59 22.49 -34.90
C GLU A 119 36.12 21.37 -33.95
N PHE A 120 35.96 21.66 -32.66
CA PHE A 120 35.53 20.64 -31.68
C PHE A 120 34.03 20.33 -31.79
N GLU A 121 33.69 19.11 -32.19
CA GLU A 121 32.30 18.67 -32.40
C GLU A 121 31.67 17.93 -31.21
N GLY A 122 32.36 17.86 -30.06
CA GLY A 122 31.87 17.12 -28.88
C GLY A 122 30.48 17.56 -28.43
N ARG A 123 29.66 16.61 -27.95
CA ARG A 123 28.33 16.88 -27.39
C ARG A 123 27.99 15.87 -26.29
N ILE A 124 27.36 16.37 -25.23
CA ILE A 124 26.75 15.52 -24.21
C ILE A 124 25.40 15.02 -24.74
N ASP A 125 25.20 13.71 -24.77
CA ASP A 125 23.96 13.05 -25.19
C ASP A 125 22.97 12.91 -24.00
N PRO A 126 21.87 13.70 -23.96
CA PRO A 126 20.88 13.58 -22.89
C PRO A 126 20.08 12.27 -22.93
N GLN A 127 19.92 11.66 -24.11
CA GLN A 127 19.24 10.39 -24.27
C GLN A 127 20.08 9.24 -23.70
N GLN A 128 21.40 9.28 -23.90
CA GLN A 128 22.32 8.33 -23.29
C GLN A 128 22.22 8.38 -21.75
N ILE A 129 22.25 9.59 -21.17
CA ILE A 129 22.09 9.76 -19.71
C ILE A 129 20.77 9.17 -19.21
N GLU A 130 19.65 9.42 -19.90
CA GLU A 130 18.35 8.86 -19.49
C GLU A 130 18.32 7.33 -19.64
N GLY A 131 18.98 6.79 -20.67
CA GLY A 131 19.16 5.36 -20.87
C GLY A 131 19.93 4.71 -19.72
N ASP A 132 21.05 5.30 -19.33
CA ASP A 132 21.91 4.81 -18.24
C ASP A 132 21.18 4.86 -16.88
N VAL A 133 20.47 5.95 -16.60
CA VAL A 133 19.62 6.06 -15.40
C VAL A 133 18.55 4.97 -15.42
N THR A 134 17.85 4.77 -16.55
CA THR A 134 16.79 3.78 -16.66
C THR A 134 17.31 2.35 -16.47
N ALA A 135 18.46 2.03 -17.07
CA ALA A 135 19.11 0.73 -16.91
C ALA A 135 19.53 0.49 -15.45
N LEU A 136 20.11 1.49 -14.80
CA LEU A 136 20.52 1.39 -13.40
C LEU A 136 19.31 1.24 -12.47
N MET A 137 18.24 2.00 -12.70
CA MET A 137 16.99 1.88 -11.95
C MET A 137 16.33 0.49 -12.11
N ALA A 138 16.33 -0.07 -13.33
CA ALA A 138 15.84 -1.42 -13.57
C ALA A 138 16.67 -2.48 -12.83
N GLY A 139 17.99 -2.27 -12.73
CA GLY A 139 18.86 -3.10 -11.90
C GLY A 139 18.51 -3.02 -10.41
N LEU A 140 18.27 -1.80 -9.88
CA LEU A 140 17.92 -1.57 -8.48
C LEU A 140 16.57 -2.18 -8.07
N THR A 141 15.60 -2.24 -8.99
CA THR A 141 14.26 -2.81 -8.75
C THR A 141 14.10 -4.26 -9.21
N SER A 142 15.18 -4.88 -9.72
CA SER A 142 15.16 -6.25 -10.23
C SER A 142 14.75 -7.27 -9.16
N ALA A 143 14.03 -8.33 -9.58
CA ALA A 143 13.79 -9.48 -8.71
C ALA A 143 15.06 -10.30 -8.48
N ASP A 144 16.01 -10.26 -9.40
CA ASP A 144 17.30 -10.92 -9.28
C ASP A 144 18.18 -10.22 -8.23
N HIS A 145 18.67 -10.99 -7.27
CA HIS A 145 19.53 -10.49 -6.21
C HIS A 145 20.88 -10.00 -6.73
N ALA A 146 21.50 -10.74 -7.65
CA ALA A 146 22.81 -10.39 -8.18
C ALA A 146 22.75 -9.08 -8.98
N ALA A 147 21.73 -8.93 -9.85
CA ALA A 147 21.48 -7.68 -10.55
C ALA A 147 21.28 -6.48 -9.61
N ARG A 148 20.49 -6.65 -8.54
CA ARG A 148 20.29 -5.59 -7.54
C ARG A 148 21.56 -5.21 -6.79
N GLU A 149 22.36 -6.19 -6.40
CA GLU A 149 23.63 -5.92 -5.70
C GLU A 149 24.60 -5.16 -6.59
N ALA A 150 24.74 -5.57 -7.85
CA ALA A 150 25.58 -4.89 -8.83
C ALA A 150 25.10 -3.45 -9.07
N ALA A 151 23.80 -3.24 -9.28
CA ALA A 151 23.22 -1.92 -9.46
C ALA A 151 23.39 -1.03 -8.21
N THR A 152 23.25 -1.62 -7.02
CA THR A 152 23.46 -0.90 -5.76
C THR A 152 24.92 -0.45 -5.63
N ALA A 153 25.87 -1.33 -5.93
CA ALA A 153 27.29 -1.00 -5.91
C ALA A 153 27.64 0.11 -6.92
N GLN A 154 27.06 0.07 -8.12
CA GLN A 154 27.22 1.10 -9.14
C GLN A 154 26.62 2.44 -8.72
N ALA A 155 25.42 2.45 -8.14
CA ALA A 155 24.83 3.69 -7.61
C ALA A 155 25.72 4.31 -6.52
N ILE A 156 26.25 3.48 -5.62
CA ILE A 156 27.16 3.93 -4.55
C ILE A 156 28.47 4.47 -5.13
N SER A 157 29.04 3.86 -6.18
CA SER A 157 30.26 4.37 -6.82
C SER A 157 30.04 5.74 -7.49
N LEU A 158 28.82 6.02 -7.97
CA LEU A 158 28.39 7.35 -8.43
C LEU A 158 28.11 8.33 -7.28
N GLY A 159 28.20 7.88 -6.02
CA GLY A 159 27.96 8.67 -4.83
C GLY A 159 26.47 8.80 -4.45
N VAL A 160 25.64 7.85 -4.87
CA VAL A 160 24.22 7.77 -4.50
C VAL A 160 23.98 6.45 -3.74
N ASP A 161 23.74 6.53 -2.44
CA ASP A 161 23.37 5.35 -1.64
C ASP A 161 21.83 5.21 -1.58
N PRO A 162 21.24 4.17 -2.21
CA PRO A 162 19.79 3.94 -2.18
C PRO A 162 19.21 3.82 -0.76
N ARG A 163 19.98 3.32 0.20
CA ARG A 163 19.52 3.16 1.60
C ARG A 163 19.37 4.50 2.29
N LEU A 164 20.27 5.44 2.02
CA LEU A 164 20.18 6.80 2.55
C LEU A 164 19.00 7.56 1.94
N VAL A 165 18.74 7.36 0.64
CA VAL A 165 17.55 7.94 0.00
C VAL A 165 16.27 7.38 0.62
N LEU A 166 16.16 6.06 0.77
CA LEU A 166 15.01 5.43 1.43
C LEU A 166 14.83 5.93 2.87
N SER A 167 15.90 5.97 3.66
CA SER A 167 15.86 6.48 5.03
C SER A 167 15.38 7.93 5.08
N GLY A 168 15.86 8.77 4.15
CA GLY A 168 15.39 10.15 4.00
C GLY A 168 13.89 10.23 3.72
N GLN A 169 13.35 9.35 2.88
CA GLN A 169 11.91 9.31 2.59
C GLN A 169 11.08 8.83 3.78
N ILE A 170 11.52 7.80 4.51
CA ILE A 170 10.84 7.32 5.72
C ILE A 170 10.69 8.43 6.77
N LEU A 171 11.73 9.26 6.93
CA LEU A 171 11.74 10.31 7.94
C LEU A 171 11.01 11.58 7.51
N ASN A 172 11.07 11.94 6.22
CA ASN A 172 10.69 13.28 5.78
C ASN A 172 9.49 13.33 4.84
N SER A 173 9.16 12.25 4.11
CA SER A 173 8.03 12.23 3.18
C SER A 173 6.74 12.57 3.93
N ARG A 174 6.00 13.55 3.41
CA ARG A 174 4.74 13.99 4.03
C ARG A 174 3.63 13.01 3.68
N GLU A 175 3.64 12.54 2.45
CA GLU A 175 2.69 11.62 1.84
C GLU A 175 2.73 10.27 2.58
N TYR A 176 3.93 9.72 2.78
CA TYR A 176 4.14 8.52 3.60
C TYR A 176 3.62 8.71 5.04
N ARG A 177 3.97 9.82 5.68
CA ARG A 177 3.59 10.08 7.08
C ARG A 177 2.09 10.26 7.28
N ARG A 178 1.40 10.91 6.34
CA ARG A 178 -0.06 11.09 6.38
C ARG A 178 -0.81 9.77 6.50
N HIS A 179 -0.35 8.73 5.82
CA HIS A 179 -0.94 7.39 5.96
C HIS A 179 -0.68 6.76 7.33
N GLY A 180 0.42 7.12 7.98
CA GLY A 180 0.77 6.68 9.33
C GLY A 180 0.00 7.37 10.46
N GLU A 181 -0.46 8.61 10.25
CA GLU A 181 -1.11 9.42 11.29
C GLU A 181 -2.38 8.77 11.86
N ALA A 182 -3.21 8.17 11.00
CA ALA A 182 -4.47 7.54 11.42
C ALA A 182 -4.32 6.09 11.91
N LEU A 183 -3.18 5.44 11.64
CA LEU A 183 -2.99 4.01 11.95
C LEU A 183 -3.12 3.68 13.44
N PRO A 184 -2.49 4.42 14.38
CA PRO A 184 -2.58 4.09 15.81
C PRO A 184 -4.02 4.10 16.33
N ASP A 185 -4.83 5.06 15.89
CA ASP A 185 -6.23 5.17 16.32
C ASP A 185 -7.09 4.06 15.73
N LEU A 186 -6.90 3.71 14.45
CA LEU A 186 -7.59 2.60 13.82
C LEU A 186 -7.20 1.25 14.45
N GLU A 187 -5.91 1.02 14.71
CA GLU A 187 -5.43 -0.18 15.37
C GLU A 187 -5.98 -0.29 16.81
N LYS A 188 -6.07 0.83 17.53
CA LYS A 188 -6.70 0.86 18.85
C LYS A 188 -8.18 0.49 18.77
N ARG A 189 -8.93 1.05 17.81
CA ARG A 189 -10.35 0.74 17.60
C ARG A 189 -10.55 -0.74 17.27
N VAL A 190 -9.73 -1.31 16.38
CA VAL A 190 -9.77 -2.76 16.08
C VAL A 190 -9.53 -3.60 17.32
N ARG A 191 -8.55 -3.25 18.17
CA ARG A 191 -8.28 -4.01 19.39
C ARG A 191 -9.46 -3.97 20.37
N LEU A 192 -10.09 -2.82 20.53
CA LEU A 192 -11.28 -2.66 21.39
C LEU A 192 -12.46 -3.47 20.86
N LEU A 193 -12.79 -3.30 19.58
CA LEU A 193 -13.88 -4.04 18.94
C LEU A 193 -13.64 -5.55 18.94
N SER A 194 -12.40 -5.99 18.74
CA SER A 194 -12.02 -7.41 18.85
C SER A 194 -12.20 -7.95 20.27
N ALA A 195 -11.97 -7.13 21.30
CA ALA A 195 -12.19 -7.54 22.69
C ALA A 195 -13.68 -7.66 22.97
N GLU A 196 -14.49 -6.68 22.55
CA GLU A 196 -15.95 -6.71 22.67
C GLU A 196 -16.56 -7.92 21.96
N TYR A 197 -16.13 -8.19 20.73
CA TYR A 197 -16.60 -9.35 19.97
C TYR A 197 -16.31 -10.67 20.68
N ARG A 198 -15.13 -10.82 21.28
CA ARG A 198 -14.79 -12.03 22.05
C ARG A 198 -15.65 -12.19 23.30
N GLU A 199 -16.01 -11.10 23.97
CA GLU A 199 -16.92 -11.17 25.12
C GLU A 199 -18.32 -11.64 24.70
N LEU A 200 -18.81 -11.22 23.53
CA LEU A 200 -20.06 -11.75 22.98
C LEU A 200 -19.96 -13.24 22.69
N GLN A 201 -18.87 -13.68 22.08
CA GLN A 201 -18.65 -15.10 21.82
C GLN A 201 -18.60 -15.94 23.10
N LYS A 202 -18.01 -15.41 24.18
CA LYS A 202 -18.00 -16.08 25.49
C LYS A 202 -19.38 -16.14 26.14
N ALA A 203 -20.20 -15.13 25.91
CA ALA A 203 -21.56 -15.04 26.46
C ALA A 203 -22.58 -15.90 25.67
N ARG A 204 -22.15 -16.62 24.63
CA ARG A 204 -23.01 -17.53 23.87
C ARG A 204 -23.64 -18.58 24.80
N PRO A 205 -24.94 -18.88 24.63
CA PRO A 205 -25.55 -20.00 25.34
C PRO A 205 -24.77 -21.29 25.04
N ILE A 206 -24.39 -22.04 26.07
CA ILE A 206 -23.83 -23.37 25.91
C ILE A 206 -24.99 -24.28 25.46
N GLU A 207 -24.91 -24.84 24.26
CA GLU A 207 -25.84 -25.89 23.84
C GLU A 207 -25.65 -27.11 24.76
N VAL A 208 -26.53 -27.26 25.75
CA VAL A 208 -26.63 -28.50 26.51
C VAL A 208 -27.30 -29.52 25.60
N ALA A 209 -26.51 -30.43 25.03
CA ALA A 209 -27.05 -31.58 24.32
C ALA A 209 -27.91 -32.39 25.29
N HIS A 210 -29.23 -32.24 25.19
CA HIS A 210 -30.16 -33.19 25.78
C HIS A 210 -30.01 -34.49 25.01
N THR A 211 -29.11 -35.36 25.47
CA THR A 211 -29.16 -36.77 25.12
C THR A 211 -30.47 -37.32 25.67
N ALA A 212 -31.50 -37.33 24.84
CA ALA A 212 -32.71 -38.10 25.08
C ALA A 212 -32.29 -39.57 25.12
N VAL A 213 -32.29 -40.16 26.31
CA VAL A 213 -32.26 -41.60 26.50
C VAL A 213 -33.70 -42.06 26.32
N GLU A 214 -33.99 -42.69 25.18
CA GLU A 214 -35.06 -43.68 25.02
C GLU A 214 -34.52 -44.88 24.25
#